data_AF-A0A955XRF4-F1
#
_entry.id   AF-A0A955XRF4-F1
#
_cell.length_a   1.000
_cell.length_b   1.000
_cell.length_c   1.000
_cell.angle_alpha   90.00
_cell.angle_beta   90.00
_cell.angle_gamma   90.00
#
_symmetry.space_group_name_H-M   'P 1'
#
loop_
_entity.id
_entity.type
_entity.pdbx_description
1 polymer ?
#
loop_
_entity_poly.entity_id
_entity_poly.type
_entity_poly.pdbx_seq_one_letter_code
_entity_poly.pdbx_strand_id
1 'polypeptide(L)'
;FDDGALGNEPSLNAARVEGALLWFLYVSVFKESNTCTGAAKDCDSSWAYYGGGEQADGGLGYAGYVRELEPDTHQAVFNGLLAVRCWRDLDDGETAEDLALRDRALAQLDSALDRSLAVILIDRLETFAAAEGQAKADAWAFLEILGPVIDRAARNVDAGAADRLVATWSGRPEDADPAGAIADLEALFPCP
;
A
#
# COMPACT_ATOMS: atom_id res chain seq x y z
N PHE A 1 -18.90 3.23 13.71
CA PHE A 1 -19.09 1.77 13.61
C PHE A 1 -20.54 1.36 13.89
N ASP A 2 -21.22 1.94 14.89
CA ASP A 2 -22.63 1.63 15.19
C ASP A 2 -23.60 1.87 14.02
N ASP A 3 -23.47 2.99 13.29
CA ASP A 3 -24.31 3.26 12.10
C ASP A 3 -24.12 2.24 10.97
N GLY A 4 -22.89 1.73 10.80
CA GLY A 4 -22.60 0.68 9.84
C GLY A 4 -23.20 -0.67 10.22
N ALA A 5 -23.22 -1.01 11.52
CA ALA A 5 -23.89 -2.21 12.02
C ALA A 5 -25.43 -2.15 11.89
N LEU A 6 -25.98 -0.94 11.82
CA LEU A 6 -27.40 -0.68 11.57
C LEU A 6 -27.76 -0.63 10.08
N GLY A 7 -26.78 -0.71 9.18
CA GLY A 7 -26.99 -0.67 7.73
C GLY A 7 -27.24 0.73 7.15
N ASN A 8 -26.93 1.78 7.91
CA ASN A 8 -26.99 3.16 7.40
C ASN A 8 -25.78 3.43 6.51
N GLU A 9 -25.97 4.16 5.41
CA GLU A 9 -24.91 4.53 4.45
C GLU A 9 -23.97 3.36 4.07
N PRO A 10 -24.52 2.24 3.53
CA PRO A 10 -23.78 0.99 3.39
C PRO A 10 -22.56 1.12 2.47
N SER A 11 -22.64 1.92 1.41
CA SER A 11 -21.52 2.12 0.47
C SER A 11 -20.40 2.96 1.08
N LEU A 12 -20.74 4.01 1.82
CA LEU A 12 -19.77 4.86 2.54
C LEU A 12 -19.02 4.06 3.60
N ASN A 13 -19.73 3.25 4.38
CA ASN A 13 -19.11 2.39 5.38
C ASN A 13 -18.27 1.28 4.75
N ALA A 14 -18.69 0.72 3.61
CA ALA A 14 -17.88 -0.22 2.86
C ALA A 14 -16.57 0.41 2.38
N ALA A 15 -16.61 1.63 1.81
CA ALA A 15 -15.42 2.35 1.36
C ALA A 15 -14.43 2.62 2.50
N ARG A 16 -14.94 2.96 3.70
CA ARG A 16 -14.10 3.12 4.90
C ARG A 16 -13.44 1.81 5.32
N VAL A 17 -14.20 0.72 5.33
CA VAL A 17 -13.68 -0.61 5.69
C VAL A 17 -12.64 -1.07 4.67
N GLU A 18 -12.89 -0.84 3.38
CA GLU A 18 -11.95 -1.16 2.29
C GLU A 18 -10.62 -0.40 2.50
N GLY A 19 -10.67 0.92 2.68
CA GLY A 19 -9.47 1.73 2.95
C GLY A 19 -8.71 1.27 4.19
N ALA A 20 -9.42 0.96 5.28
CA ALA A 20 -8.80 0.46 6.51
C ALA A 20 -8.16 -0.93 6.35
N LEU A 21 -8.79 -1.82 5.58
CA LEU A 21 -8.23 -3.15 5.30
C LEU A 21 -6.96 -3.05 4.44
N LEU A 22 -6.98 -2.22 3.39
CA LEU A 22 -5.79 -2.03 2.55
C LEU A 22 -4.64 -1.37 3.32
N TRP A 23 -4.95 -0.43 4.22
CA TRP A 23 -3.96 0.11 5.15
C TRP A 23 -3.34 -0.98 6.02
N PHE A 24 -4.16 -1.80 6.67
CA PHE A 24 -3.69 -2.89 7.51
C PHE A 24 -2.79 -3.86 6.73
N LEU A 25 -3.20 -4.26 5.52
CA LEU A 25 -2.41 -5.19 4.70
C LEU A 25 -1.07 -4.58 4.29
N TYR A 26 -1.04 -3.35 3.78
CA TYR A 26 0.19 -2.64 3.42
C TYR A 26 1.18 -2.53 4.59
N VAL A 27 0.72 -2.05 5.76
CA VAL A 27 1.58 -1.91 6.93
C VAL A 27 2.06 -3.26 7.44
N SER A 28 1.22 -4.29 7.35
CA SER A 28 1.60 -5.64 7.78
C SER A 28 2.71 -6.20 6.90
N VAL A 29 2.67 -6.02 5.57
CA VAL A 29 3.77 -6.43 4.68
C VAL A 29 5.08 -5.74 5.10
N PHE A 30 5.04 -4.43 5.29
CA PHE A 30 6.22 -3.65 5.69
C PHE A 30 6.76 -4.05 7.06
N LYS A 31 5.90 -4.18 8.07
CA LYS A 31 6.31 -4.55 9.43
C LYS A 31 6.95 -5.94 9.42
N GLU A 32 6.29 -6.91 8.82
CA GLU A 32 6.71 -8.31 8.89
C GLU A 32 8.00 -8.57 8.10
N SER A 33 8.20 -7.90 6.96
CA SER A 33 9.48 -7.98 6.24
C SER A 33 10.64 -7.42 7.07
N ASN A 34 10.41 -6.36 7.84
CA ASN A 34 11.43 -5.75 8.70
C ASN A 34 11.73 -6.59 9.96
N THR A 35 10.73 -7.21 10.58
CA THR A 35 10.93 -8.01 11.80
C THR A 35 11.48 -9.40 11.53
N CYS A 36 11.44 -9.87 10.28
CA CYS A 36 11.82 -11.24 9.97
C CYS A 36 13.33 -11.57 10.08
N THR A 37 14.16 -10.57 10.40
CA THR A 37 15.55 -10.80 10.83
C THR A 37 15.63 -11.65 12.10
N GLY A 38 14.79 -11.35 13.09
CA GLY A 38 14.78 -12.06 14.39
C GLY A 38 13.62 -13.04 14.56
N ALA A 39 12.70 -13.06 13.60
CA ALA A 39 11.50 -13.90 13.62
C ALA A 39 11.22 -14.45 12.21
N ALA A 40 11.88 -15.54 11.84
CA ALA A 40 11.86 -16.07 10.46
C ALA A 40 10.44 -16.24 9.84
N LYS A 41 9.44 -16.58 10.67
CA LYS A 41 8.04 -16.74 10.23
C LYS A 41 7.43 -15.44 9.71
N ASP A 42 7.93 -14.30 10.15
CA ASP A 42 7.45 -12.99 9.69
C ASP A 42 7.73 -12.81 8.19
N CYS A 43 8.78 -13.45 7.61
CA CYS A 43 9.01 -13.37 6.16
C CYS A 43 7.93 -14.13 5.36
N ASP A 44 7.35 -15.19 5.93
CA ASP A 44 6.22 -15.89 5.31
C ASP A 44 4.91 -15.13 5.56
N SER A 45 4.77 -14.48 6.72
CA SER A 45 3.64 -13.60 7.02
C SER A 45 3.58 -12.39 6.10
N SER A 46 4.71 -11.75 5.77
CA SER A 46 4.74 -10.61 4.84
C SER A 46 4.22 -11.01 3.45
N TRP A 47 4.62 -12.18 2.96
CA TRP A 47 4.10 -12.76 1.72
C TRP A 47 2.60 -13.06 1.82
N ALA A 48 2.14 -13.62 2.94
CA ALA A 48 0.73 -13.89 3.17
C ALA A 48 -0.13 -12.61 3.27
N TYR A 49 0.36 -11.55 3.91
CA TYR A 49 -0.35 -10.27 4.02
C TYR A 49 -0.47 -9.55 2.68
N TYR A 50 0.54 -9.68 1.81
CA TYR A 50 0.46 -9.10 0.47
C TYR A 50 -0.50 -9.88 -0.42
N GLY A 51 -0.22 -11.18 -0.62
CA GLY A 51 -0.83 -11.99 -1.67
C GLY A 51 -1.89 -12.98 -1.20
N GLY A 52 -2.13 -13.13 0.10
CA GLY A 52 -2.97 -14.19 0.66
C GLY A 52 -2.34 -15.58 0.61
N GLY A 53 -1.02 -15.67 0.41
CA GLY A 53 -0.32 -16.95 0.20
C GLY A 53 -0.39 -17.48 -1.24
N GLU A 54 -0.82 -16.65 -2.19
CA GLU A 54 -0.83 -16.98 -3.61
C GLU A 54 0.56 -16.82 -4.27
N GLN A 55 0.74 -17.48 -5.41
CA GLN A 55 1.92 -17.31 -6.26
C GLN A 55 1.78 -16.08 -7.18
N ALA A 56 2.81 -15.79 -7.98
CA ALA A 56 2.90 -14.58 -8.81
C ALA A 56 1.76 -14.41 -9.84
N ASP A 57 1.13 -15.51 -10.28
CA ASP A 57 -0.02 -15.49 -11.18
C ASP A 57 -1.36 -15.27 -10.44
N GLY A 58 -1.34 -15.38 -9.11
CA GLY A 58 -2.46 -15.21 -8.21
C GLY A 58 -2.49 -13.85 -7.50
N GLY A 59 -3.09 -13.81 -6.32
CA GLY A 59 -3.18 -12.62 -5.47
C GLY A 59 -4.59 -12.37 -4.96
N LEU A 60 -4.71 -12.32 -3.63
CA LEU A 60 -5.93 -11.95 -2.92
C LEU A 60 -5.74 -10.65 -2.14
N GLY A 61 -6.83 -10.00 -1.76
CA GLY A 61 -6.79 -8.78 -0.97
C GLY A 61 -5.97 -7.69 -1.66
N TYR A 62 -4.94 -7.19 -0.99
CA TYR A 62 -4.10 -6.10 -1.47
C TYR A 62 -3.45 -6.39 -2.83
N ALA A 63 -2.79 -7.55 -2.98
CA ALA A 63 -2.18 -7.94 -4.27
C ALA A 63 -3.19 -8.03 -5.42
N GLY A 64 -4.47 -8.33 -5.12
CA GLY A 64 -5.53 -8.37 -6.11
C GLY A 64 -5.73 -7.01 -6.78
N TYR A 65 -5.82 -5.93 -5.98
CA TYR A 65 -5.91 -4.56 -6.48
C TYR A 65 -4.70 -4.18 -7.32
N VAL A 66 -3.49 -4.42 -6.78
CA VAL A 66 -2.25 -4.05 -7.47
C VAL A 66 -2.12 -4.78 -8.80
N ARG A 67 -2.44 -6.07 -8.84
CA ARG A 67 -2.37 -6.87 -10.08
C ARG A 67 -3.37 -6.41 -11.13
N GLU A 68 -4.57 -5.99 -10.72
CA GLU A 68 -5.59 -5.48 -11.64
C GLU A 68 -5.20 -4.12 -12.22
N LEU A 69 -4.63 -3.24 -11.39
CA LEU A 69 -4.27 -1.88 -11.77
C LEU A 69 -2.93 -1.80 -12.51
N GLU A 70 -1.89 -2.49 -12.02
CA GLU A 70 -0.53 -2.43 -12.57
C GLU A 70 0.22 -3.77 -12.39
N PRO A 71 0.07 -4.73 -13.33
CA PRO A 71 0.66 -6.06 -13.25
C PRO A 71 2.17 -6.08 -13.02
N ASP A 72 2.90 -5.14 -13.64
CA ASP A 72 4.36 -5.05 -13.50
C ASP A 72 4.78 -4.68 -12.06
N THR A 73 4.04 -3.77 -11.41
CA THR A 73 4.24 -3.46 -9.99
C THR A 73 3.86 -4.63 -9.11
N HIS A 74 2.79 -5.37 -9.43
CA HIS A 74 2.47 -6.59 -8.70
C HIS A 74 3.63 -7.60 -8.74
N GLN A 75 4.22 -7.80 -9.92
CA GLN A 75 5.37 -8.68 -10.12
C GLN A 75 6.61 -8.17 -9.37
N ALA A 76 6.83 -6.85 -9.35
CA ALA A 76 7.95 -6.25 -8.62
C ALA A 76 7.84 -6.49 -7.11
N VAL A 77 6.64 -6.34 -6.51
CA VAL A 77 6.42 -6.64 -5.09
C VAL A 77 6.65 -8.13 -4.81
N PHE A 78 6.13 -9.02 -5.67
CA PHE A 78 6.34 -10.45 -5.53
C PHE A 78 7.84 -10.82 -5.56
N ASN A 79 8.61 -10.20 -6.47
CA ASN A 79 10.05 -10.38 -6.56
C ASN A 79 10.77 -9.88 -5.30
N GLY A 80 10.35 -8.74 -4.73
CA GLY A 80 10.87 -8.23 -3.46
C GLY A 80 10.59 -9.17 -2.29
N LEU A 81 9.37 -9.72 -2.20
CA LEU A 81 9.01 -10.72 -1.18
C LEU A 81 9.85 -11.99 -1.31
N LEU A 82 10.07 -12.47 -2.54
CA LEU A 82 10.98 -13.59 -2.78
C LEU A 82 12.40 -13.25 -2.35
N ALA A 83 12.92 -12.06 -2.67
CA ALA A 83 14.25 -11.64 -2.26
C ALA A 83 14.42 -11.67 -0.75
N VAL A 84 13.43 -11.18 0.02
CA VAL A 84 13.45 -11.22 1.49
C VAL A 84 13.45 -12.65 2.02
N ARG A 85 12.60 -13.53 1.47
CA ARG A 85 12.54 -14.93 1.88
C ARG A 85 13.82 -15.69 1.52
N CYS A 86 14.34 -15.48 0.31
CA CYS A 86 15.60 -16.06 -0.14
C CYS A 86 16.76 -15.61 0.73
N TRP A 87 16.85 -14.32 1.07
CA TRP A 87 17.86 -13.82 1.99
C TRP A 87 17.80 -14.56 3.33
N ARG A 88 16.61 -14.70 3.91
CA ARG A 88 16.43 -15.41 5.19
C ARG A 88 16.87 -16.87 5.08
N ASP A 89 16.59 -17.53 3.97
CA ASP A 89 16.92 -18.94 3.73
C ASP A 89 18.42 -19.20 3.44
N LEU A 90 19.26 -18.17 3.37
CA LEU A 90 20.71 -18.36 3.15
C LEU A 90 21.43 -18.91 4.38
N ASP A 91 20.93 -18.60 5.57
CA ASP A 91 21.51 -19.01 6.85
C ASP A 91 20.56 -20.00 7.55
N ASP A 92 21.06 -21.19 7.92
CA ASP A 92 20.29 -22.22 8.64
C ASP A 92 20.03 -21.87 10.14
N GLY A 93 20.32 -20.63 10.55
CA GLY A 93 20.18 -20.13 11.92
C GLY A 93 18.81 -19.54 12.23
N GLU A 94 18.51 -19.33 13.51
CA GLU A 94 17.28 -18.62 13.94
C GLU A 94 17.31 -17.13 13.57
N THR A 95 18.49 -16.56 13.32
CA THR A 95 18.72 -15.17 12.91
C THR A 95 19.62 -15.19 11.69
N ALA A 96 19.20 -14.50 10.63
CA ALA A 96 20.01 -14.33 9.43
C ALA A 96 21.04 -13.20 9.65
N GLU A 97 22.29 -13.45 9.26
CA GLU A 97 23.44 -12.61 9.62
C GLU A 97 23.92 -11.71 8.47
N ASP A 98 23.61 -12.03 7.21
CA ASP A 98 23.96 -11.16 6.07
C ASP A 98 23.04 -9.93 5.97
N LEU A 99 23.23 -8.98 6.88
CA LEU A 99 22.42 -7.77 6.97
C LEU A 99 22.57 -6.87 5.72
N ALA A 100 23.69 -6.95 5.01
CA ALA A 100 23.87 -6.17 3.78
C ALA A 100 23.01 -6.70 2.63
N LEU A 101 22.83 -8.01 2.53
CA LEU A 101 21.87 -8.59 1.59
C LEU A 101 20.42 -8.38 2.05
N ARG A 102 20.15 -8.43 3.35
CA ARG A 102 18.84 -8.05 3.92
C ARG A 102 18.41 -6.68 3.46
N ASP A 103 19.25 -5.68 3.69
CA ASP A 103 18.90 -4.28 3.46
C ASP A 103 18.67 -4.03 1.96
N ARG A 104 19.37 -4.76 1.08
CA ARG A 104 19.09 -4.75 -0.36
C ARG A 104 17.74 -5.37 -0.71
N ALA A 105 17.41 -6.52 -0.12
CA ALA A 105 16.13 -7.18 -0.34
C ALA A 105 14.96 -6.33 0.17
N LEU A 106 15.11 -5.72 1.35
CA LEU A 106 14.12 -4.80 1.91
C LEU A 106 13.96 -3.54 1.06
N ALA A 107 15.06 -2.91 0.61
CA ALA A 107 14.96 -1.74 -0.26
C ALA A 107 14.23 -2.04 -1.58
N GLN A 108 14.45 -3.23 -2.16
CA GLN A 108 13.73 -3.68 -3.35
C GLN A 108 12.22 -3.86 -3.05
N LEU A 109 11.88 -4.51 -1.94
CA LEU A 109 10.48 -4.70 -1.53
C LEU A 109 9.80 -3.37 -1.22
N ASP A 110 10.45 -2.50 -0.45
CA ASP A 110 9.89 -1.20 -0.03
C ASP A 110 9.59 -0.32 -1.24
N SER A 111 10.51 -0.22 -2.21
CA SER A 111 10.28 0.56 -3.42
C SER A 111 9.07 0.05 -4.21
N ALA A 112 8.93 -1.26 -4.38
CA ALA A 112 7.80 -1.85 -5.09
C ALA A 112 6.48 -1.72 -4.31
N LEU A 113 6.54 -1.88 -2.99
CA LEU A 113 5.37 -1.79 -2.11
C LEU A 113 4.86 -0.35 -2.03
N ASP A 114 5.74 0.64 -1.97
CA ASP A 114 5.36 2.06 -1.97
C ASP A 114 4.72 2.47 -3.30
N ARG A 115 5.27 2.02 -4.44
CA ARG A 115 4.60 2.16 -5.75
C ARG A 115 3.22 1.52 -5.75
N SER A 116 3.07 0.32 -5.18
CA SER A 116 1.80 -0.39 -5.17
C SER A 116 0.71 0.35 -4.38
N LEU A 117 1.08 1.04 -3.29
CA LEU A 117 0.15 1.91 -2.56
C LEU A 117 -0.19 3.15 -3.39
N ALA A 118 0.81 3.76 -4.04
CA ALA A 118 0.61 4.91 -4.90
C ALA A 118 -0.37 4.61 -6.05
N VAL A 119 -0.24 3.45 -6.72
CA VAL A 119 -1.14 3.02 -7.81
C VAL A 119 -2.60 2.94 -7.34
N ILE A 120 -2.86 2.36 -6.16
CA ILE A 120 -4.22 2.28 -5.59
C ILE A 120 -4.76 3.68 -5.27
N LEU A 121 -3.91 4.57 -4.73
CA LEU A 121 -4.31 5.95 -4.44
C LEU A 121 -4.60 6.74 -5.72
N ILE A 122 -3.80 6.55 -6.79
CA ILE A 122 -4.01 7.16 -8.10
C ILE A 122 -5.37 6.73 -8.67
N ASP A 123 -5.65 5.43 -8.74
CA ASP A 123 -6.93 4.89 -9.21
C ASP A 123 -8.12 5.50 -8.43
N ARG A 124 -7.98 5.61 -7.10
CA ARG A 124 -9.07 6.18 -6.29
C ARG A 124 -9.21 7.69 -6.45
N LEU A 125 -8.13 8.43 -6.65
CA LEU A 125 -8.15 9.85 -7.00
C LEU A 125 -8.82 10.09 -8.35
N GLU A 126 -8.55 9.26 -9.36
CA GLU A 126 -9.20 9.31 -10.67
C GLU A 126 -10.71 9.03 -10.55
N THR A 127 -11.07 8.00 -9.78
CA THR A 127 -12.46 7.68 -9.45
C THR A 127 -13.15 8.86 -8.77
N PHE A 128 -12.51 9.48 -7.77
CA PHE A 128 -13.04 10.65 -7.07
C PHE A 128 -13.23 11.85 -8.01
N ALA A 129 -12.30 12.07 -8.93
CA ALA A 129 -12.37 13.16 -9.90
C ALA A 129 -13.52 12.98 -10.90
N ALA A 130 -13.80 11.74 -11.31
CA ALA A 130 -14.85 11.41 -12.28
C ALA A 130 -16.24 11.22 -11.64
N ALA A 131 -16.32 10.96 -10.34
CA ALA A 131 -17.57 10.63 -9.65
C ALA A 131 -18.39 11.87 -9.25
N GLU A 132 -19.70 11.64 -9.04
CA GLU A 132 -20.65 12.61 -8.50
C GLU A 132 -21.47 11.98 -7.37
N GLY A 133 -22.15 12.81 -6.56
CA GLY A 133 -23.08 12.36 -5.52
C GLY A 133 -22.45 11.38 -4.52
N GLN A 134 -23.17 10.29 -4.23
CA GLN A 134 -22.73 9.27 -3.26
C GLN A 134 -21.40 8.60 -3.65
N ALA A 135 -21.18 8.33 -4.95
CA ALA A 135 -19.96 7.69 -5.40
C ALA A 135 -18.72 8.57 -5.13
N LYS A 136 -18.87 9.90 -5.24
CA LYS A 136 -17.81 10.85 -4.88
C LYS A 136 -17.53 10.84 -3.38
N ALA A 137 -18.59 10.80 -2.55
CA ALA A 137 -18.47 10.71 -1.10
C ALA A 137 -17.79 9.40 -0.67
N ASP A 138 -18.13 8.28 -1.30
CA ASP A 138 -17.52 6.97 -1.03
C ASP A 138 -16.04 6.95 -1.41
N ALA A 139 -15.67 7.46 -2.59
CA ALA A 139 -14.28 7.57 -3.03
C ALA A 139 -13.46 8.46 -2.08
N TRP A 140 -14.03 9.57 -1.61
CA TRP A 140 -13.38 10.43 -0.63
C TRP A 140 -13.19 9.74 0.72
N ALA A 141 -14.22 9.04 1.22
CA ALA A 141 -14.14 8.34 2.51
C ALA A 141 -13.10 7.21 2.52
N PHE A 142 -12.84 6.58 1.36
CA PHE A 142 -11.70 5.69 1.18
C PHE A 142 -10.37 6.45 1.27
N LEU A 143 -10.24 7.55 0.52
CA LEU A 143 -9.00 8.35 0.43
C LEU A 143 -8.63 9.00 1.78
N GLU A 144 -9.62 9.42 2.57
CA GLU A 144 -9.42 9.97 3.91
C GLU A 144 -8.72 8.98 4.84
N ILE A 145 -8.94 7.67 4.64
CA ILE A 145 -8.32 6.61 5.45
C ILE A 145 -7.00 6.14 4.85
N LEU A 146 -6.98 5.78 3.57
CA LEU A 146 -5.79 5.18 2.96
C LEU A 146 -4.75 6.23 2.54
N GLY A 147 -5.17 7.43 2.13
CA GLY A 147 -4.30 8.51 1.66
C GLY A 147 -3.18 8.86 2.64
N PRO A 148 -3.46 9.13 3.93
CA PRO A 148 -2.43 9.46 4.92
C PRO A 148 -1.33 8.39 5.11
N VAL A 149 -1.59 7.14 4.72
CA VAL A 149 -0.65 6.03 4.88
C VAL A 149 0.62 6.23 4.02
N ILE A 150 0.50 6.92 2.88
CA ILE A 150 1.65 7.19 1.99
C ILE A 150 2.65 8.18 2.59
N ASP A 151 2.29 8.94 3.63
CA ASP A 151 3.11 10.03 4.18
C ASP A 151 4.53 9.56 4.55
N ARG A 152 4.65 8.40 5.20
CA ARG A 152 5.95 7.82 5.56
C ARG A 152 6.83 7.61 4.31
N ALA A 153 6.28 6.99 3.29
CA ALA A 153 7.00 6.71 2.04
C ALA A 153 7.37 8.02 1.32
N ALA A 154 6.42 8.95 1.22
CA ALA A 154 6.63 10.23 0.57
C ALA A 154 7.72 11.06 1.28
N ARG A 155 7.70 11.14 2.61
CA ARG A 155 8.69 11.89 3.40
C ARG A 155 10.10 11.34 3.28
N ASN A 156 10.25 10.03 3.04
CA ASN A 156 11.55 9.42 2.80
C ASN A 156 12.17 9.87 1.46
N VAL A 157 11.35 10.33 0.51
CA VAL A 157 11.77 10.79 -0.82
C VAL A 157 11.83 12.32 -0.88
N ASP A 158 10.70 12.99 -0.60
CA ASP A 158 10.57 14.45 -0.63
C ASP A 158 9.54 14.91 0.41
N ALA A 159 10.02 15.60 1.45
CA ALA A 159 9.18 16.11 2.53
C ALA A 159 8.17 17.18 2.05
N GLY A 160 8.52 17.99 1.06
CA GLY A 160 7.64 19.03 0.53
C GLY A 160 6.50 18.46 -0.31
N ALA A 161 6.76 17.39 -1.06
CA ALA A 161 5.70 16.64 -1.74
C ALA A 161 4.80 15.90 -0.75
N ALA A 162 5.38 15.31 0.31
CA ALA A 162 4.61 14.68 1.37
C ALA A 162 3.67 15.68 2.08
N ASP A 163 4.14 16.89 2.36
CA ASP A 163 3.31 17.93 2.99
C ASP A 163 2.12 18.34 2.10
N ARG A 164 2.31 18.37 0.76
CA ARG A 164 1.20 18.61 -0.19
C ARG A 164 0.18 17.47 -0.15
N LEU A 165 0.64 16.22 -0.18
CA LEU A 165 -0.25 15.05 -0.09
C LEU A 165 -1.03 15.04 1.23
N VAL A 166 -0.38 15.28 2.37
CA VAL A 166 -1.07 15.39 3.67
C VAL A 166 -2.12 16.51 3.68
N ALA A 167 -1.81 17.66 3.07
CA ALA A 167 -2.77 18.74 2.93
C ALA A 167 -4.00 18.32 2.10
N THR A 168 -3.81 17.51 1.05
CA THR A 168 -4.93 16.93 0.28
C THR A 168 -5.84 16.09 1.17
N TRP A 169 -5.29 15.12 1.92
CA TRP A 169 -6.09 14.17 2.70
C TRP A 169 -6.79 14.78 3.92
N SER A 170 -6.22 15.85 4.49
CA SER A 170 -6.78 16.54 5.66
C SER A 170 -7.77 17.65 5.31
N GLY A 171 -7.90 17.97 4.01
CA GLY A 171 -8.81 18.98 3.49
C GLY A 171 -10.25 18.49 3.36
N ARG A 172 -11.09 19.35 2.77
CA ARG A 172 -12.45 18.99 2.37
C ARG A 172 -12.45 18.48 0.93
N PRO A 173 -13.35 17.56 0.55
CA PRO A 173 -13.40 17.02 -0.81
C PRO A 173 -13.59 18.11 -1.88
N GLU A 174 -14.31 19.20 -1.58
CA GLU A 174 -14.51 20.32 -2.51
C GLU A 174 -13.23 21.14 -2.78
N ASP A 175 -12.25 21.08 -1.88
CA ASP A 175 -10.99 21.83 -1.96
C ASP A 175 -9.83 20.96 -2.48
N ALA A 176 -10.06 19.66 -2.68
CA ALA A 176 -9.04 18.72 -3.12
C ALA A 176 -8.61 18.98 -4.58
N ASP A 177 -7.31 18.81 -4.86
CA ASP A 177 -6.74 18.81 -6.21
C ASP A 177 -6.26 17.38 -6.57
N PRO A 178 -7.14 16.53 -7.14
CA PRO A 178 -6.77 15.17 -7.50
C PRO A 178 -5.65 15.12 -8.53
N ALA A 179 -5.63 16.05 -9.49
CA ALA A 179 -4.62 16.06 -10.54
C ALA A 179 -3.22 16.38 -9.98
N GLY A 180 -3.13 17.36 -9.08
CA GLY A 180 -1.89 17.66 -8.36
C GLY A 180 -1.41 16.49 -7.50
N ALA A 181 -2.32 15.84 -6.77
CA ALA A 181 -1.99 14.69 -5.93
C ALA A 181 -1.52 13.47 -6.75
N ILE A 182 -2.16 13.19 -7.90
CA ILE A 182 -1.71 12.14 -8.84
C ILE A 182 -0.30 12.45 -9.34
N ALA A 183 -0.05 13.68 -9.80
CA ALA A 183 1.27 14.07 -10.31
C ALA A 183 2.37 13.94 -9.24
N ASP A 184 2.07 14.30 -7.99
CA ASP A 184 2.99 14.09 -6.86
C ASP A 184 3.27 12.60 -6.61
N LEU A 185 2.24 11.74 -6.63
CA LEU A 185 2.40 10.29 -6.44
C LEU A 185 3.23 9.65 -7.56
N GLU A 186 2.98 10.00 -8.83
CA GLU A 186 3.74 9.49 -9.97
C GLU A 186 5.20 9.93 -9.95
N ALA A 187 5.47 11.17 -9.52
CA ALA A 187 6.82 11.70 -9.42
C ALA A 187 7.62 11.05 -8.27
N LEU A 188 6.97 10.79 -7.14
CA LEU A 188 7.60 10.18 -5.96
C LEU A 188 7.85 8.68 -6.14
N PHE A 189 6.90 7.99 -6.78
CA PHE A 189 6.90 6.54 -6.93
C PHE A 189 6.79 6.19 -8.41
N PRO A 190 7.88 6.34 -9.19
CA PRO A 190 7.89 5.96 -10.60
C PRO A 190 7.69 4.45 -10.76
N CYS A 191 7.25 4.04 -11.95
CA CYS A 191 7.20 2.63 -12.32
C CYS A 191 8.63 2.03 -12.21
N PRO A 192 8.79 0.86 -11.55
CA PRO A 192 10.09 0.22 -11.34
C PRO A 192 10.79 -0.29 -12.61
#